data_AF-A0A9Q3GFY8-F1
#
_entry.id   AF-A0A9Q3GFY8-F1
#
_cell.length_a   1.000
_cell.length_b   1.000
_cell.length_c   1.000
_cell.angle_alpha   90.00
_cell.angle_beta   90.00
_cell.angle_gamma   90.00
#
_symmetry.space_group_name_H-M   'P 1'
#
loop_
_entity.id
_entity.type
_entity.pdbx_description
1 polymer ?
#
loop_
_entity_poly.entity_id
_entity_poly.type
_entity_poly.pdbx_seq_one_letter_code
_entity_poly.pdbx_strand_id
1 'polypeptide(L)'
;MREDASTSKANKWAKASYEAIDIITTPVVEKVFSEAVNEETFDDSYLLWNKIIEKYGSKRAVNRGRIWMEWQRFFFDGDLQNYIDDCRKMTMELESVNIKVPNDLLSFSLLGKLGGDRDLHQFVDSLTLNKELIEIPDIILTRLQDYASL
;
A
#
# COMPACT_ATOMS: atom_id res chain seq x y z
N MET A 1 -1.84 -54.76 5.59
CA MET A 1 -0.75 -53.81 5.89
C MET A 1 -1.36 -52.60 6.56
N ARG A 2 -0.91 -52.23 7.76
CA ARG A 2 -1.32 -50.97 8.41
C ARG A 2 -0.51 -49.85 7.74
N GLU A 3 -1.21 -48.91 7.13
CA GLU A 3 -0.61 -47.64 6.72
C GLU A 3 -0.01 -47.00 7.98
N ASP A 4 1.30 -46.72 7.96
CA ASP A 4 1.98 -46.21 9.15
C ASP A 4 1.49 -44.77 9.45
N ALA A 5 1.39 -44.42 10.72
CA ALA A 5 0.85 -43.12 11.15
C ALA A 5 1.71 -41.92 10.68
N SER A 6 2.98 -42.15 10.34
CA SER A 6 3.91 -41.14 9.81
C SER A 6 3.58 -40.81 8.35
N THR A 7 3.29 -41.84 7.55
CA THR A 7 2.92 -41.79 6.14
C THR A 7 1.57 -41.12 5.98
N SER A 8 0.60 -41.46 6.83
CA SER A 8 -0.71 -40.79 6.88
C SER A 8 -0.59 -39.29 7.19
N LYS A 9 0.28 -38.93 8.14
CA LYS A 9 0.55 -37.52 8.48
C LYS A 9 1.26 -36.77 7.35
N ALA A 10 2.26 -37.39 6.71
CA ALA A 10 2.96 -36.81 5.57
C ALA A 10 2.02 -36.54 4.40
N ASN A 11 1.14 -37.49 4.06
CA ASN A 11 0.13 -37.34 3.02
C ASN A 11 -0.86 -36.20 3.30
N LYS A 12 -1.25 -36.03 4.57
CA LYS A 12 -2.11 -34.91 5.00
C LYS A 12 -1.42 -33.55 4.78
N TRP A 13 -0.15 -33.42 5.14
CA TRP A 13 0.60 -32.18 4.95
C TRP A 13 0.87 -31.87 3.49
N ALA A 14 1.18 -32.88 2.67
CA ALA A 14 1.31 -32.73 1.23
C ALA A 14 0.01 -32.20 0.61
N LYS A 15 -1.14 -32.80 0.96
CA LYS A 15 -2.44 -32.32 0.50
C LYS A 15 -2.70 -30.87 0.90
N ALA A 16 -2.45 -30.52 2.16
CA ALA A 16 -2.62 -29.15 2.65
C ALA A 16 -1.68 -28.15 1.94
N SER A 17 -0.46 -28.56 1.60
CA SER A 17 0.48 -27.74 0.83
C SER A 17 -0.08 -27.42 -0.56
N TYR A 18 -0.58 -28.41 -1.28
CA TYR A 18 -1.18 -28.18 -2.60
C TYR A 18 -2.43 -27.29 -2.54
N GLU A 19 -3.31 -27.50 -1.55
CA GLU A 19 -4.48 -26.63 -1.32
C GLU A 19 -4.04 -25.19 -1.04
N ALA A 20 -2.99 -24.98 -0.24
CA ALA A 20 -2.46 -23.65 0.02
C ALA A 20 -1.83 -23.01 -1.23
N ILE A 21 -1.12 -23.77 -2.07
CA ILE A 21 -0.56 -23.28 -3.33
C ILE A 21 -1.66 -22.81 -4.27
N ASP A 22 -2.75 -23.57 -4.41
CA ASP A 22 -3.90 -23.20 -5.24
C ASP A 22 -4.54 -21.88 -4.75
N ILE A 23 -4.74 -21.75 -3.44
CA ILE A 23 -5.25 -20.53 -2.81
C ILE A 23 -4.30 -19.34 -3.01
N ILE A 24 -2.99 -19.54 -2.83
CA ILE A 24 -1.98 -18.49 -2.97
C ILE A 24 -1.87 -18.02 -4.42
N THR A 25 -1.96 -18.94 -5.39
CA THR A 25 -1.70 -18.65 -6.80
C THR A 25 -2.94 -18.13 -7.54
N THR A 26 -4.15 -18.49 -7.10
CA THR A 26 -5.42 -18.01 -7.69
C THR A 26 -5.51 -16.48 -7.84
N PRO A 27 -5.20 -15.66 -6.81
CA PRO A 27 -5.27 -14.20 -6.92
C PRO A 27 -4.02 -13.55 -7.54
N VAL A 28 -3.01 -14.34 -7.91
CA VAL A 28 -1.69 -13.83 -8.30
C VAL A 28 -1.62 -13.62 -9.81
N VAL A 29 -1.18 -12.43 -10.23
CA VAL A 29 -0.98 -12.12 -11.66
C VAL A 29 0.12 -12.98 -12.28
N GLU A 30 -0.02 -13.32 -13.57
CA GLU A 30 0.84 -14.24 -14.32
C GLU A 30 2.34 -14.00 -14.12
N LYS A 31 2.77 -12.74 -14.09
CA LYS A 31 4.17 -12.37 -13.83
C LYS A 31 4.67 -12.90 -12.49
N VAL A 32 3.92 -12.66 -11.41
CA VAL A 32 4.29 -13.11 -10.07
C VAL A 32 4.24 -14.64 -10.00
N PHE A 33 3.27 -15.28 -10.66
CA PHE A 33 3.19 -16.73 -10.77
C PHE A 33 4.47 -17.31 -11.40
N SER A 34 4.84 -16.83 -12.59
CA SER A 34 6.02 -17.32 -13.34
C SER A 34 7.35 -17.14 -12.61
N GLU A 35 7.44 -16.11 -11.74
CA GLU A 35 8.66 -15.82 -10.99
C GLU A 35 8.69 -16.54 -9.63
N ALA A 36 7.53 -16.82 -9.03
CA ALA A 36 7.40 -17.42 -7.71
C ALA A 36 7.30 -18.96 -7.76
N VAL A 37 6.52 -19.51 -8.69
CA VAL A 37 6.29 -20.96 -8.86
C VAL A 37 7.36 -21.55 -9.78
N ASN A 38 8.24 -22.38 -9.23
CA ASN A 38 9.31 -23.08 -9.97
C ASN A 38 9.52 -24.49 -9.39
N GLU A 39 10.52 -25.22 -9.90
CA GLU A 39 10.86 -26.58 -9.44
C GLU A 39 11.18 -26.69 -7.94
N GLU A 40 11.47 -25.59 -7.26
CA GLU A 40 11.75 -25.58 -5.82
C GLU A 40 10.50 -25.28 -4.97
N THR A 41 9.52 -24.55 -5.52
CA THR A 41 8.37 -24.02 -4.74
C THR A 41 7.02 -24.64 -5.12
N PHE A 42 6.96 -25.47 -6.16
CA PHE A 42 5.70 -25.99 -6.70
C PHE A 42 4.96 -26.97 -5.78
N ASP A 43 5.64 -27.54 -4.78
CA ASP A 43 5.08 -28.48 -3.80
C ASP A 43 5.23 -28.01 -2.34
N ASP A 44 5.96 -26.92 -2.10
CA ASP A 44 6.16 -26.30 -0.78
C ASP A 44 5.49 -24.91 -0.71
N SER A 45 4.28 -24.90 -0.19
CA SER A 45 3.49 -23.68 0.06
C SER A 45 4.17 -22.66 0.97
N TYR A 46 4.99 -23.11 1.93
CA TYR A 46 5.71 -22.22 2.85
C TYR A 46 6.87 -21.53 2.14
N LEU A 47 7.64 -22.28 1.35
CA LEU A 47 8.73 -21.73 0.54
C LEU A 47 8.18 -20.77 -0.52
N LEU A 48 7.08 -21.14 -1.19
CA LEU A 48 6.37 -20.28 -2.15
C LEU A 48 5.97 -18.95 -1.50
N TRP A 49 5.30 -19.02 -0.34
CA TRP A 49 4.84 -17.83 0.39
C TRP A 49 6.02 -16.92 0.80
N ASN A 50 7.09 -17.49 1.32
CA ASN A 50 8.29 -16.73 1.69
C ASN A 50 8.95 -16.05 0.49
N LYS A 51 9.02 -16.74 -0.66
CA LYS A 51 9.57 -16.17 -1.90
C LYS A 51 8.73 -14.99 -2.40
N ILE A 52 7.39 -15.09 -2.30
CA ILE A 52 6.48 -13.98 -2.63
C ILE A 52 6.69 -12.79 -1.69
N ILE A 53 6.74 -13.02 -0.37
CA ILE A 53 7.02 -11.96 0.62
C ILE A 53 8.41 -11.37 0.39
N GLU A 54 9.40 -12.19 0.05
CA GLU A 54 10.75 -11.72 -0.20
C GLU A 54 10.79 -10.79 -1.41
N LYS A 55 10.10 -11.13 -2.48
CA LYS A 55 10.19 -10.36 -3.72
C LYS A 55 9.25 -9.16 -3.73
N TYR A 56 8.06 -9.30 -3.15
CA TYR A 56 6.96 -8.34 -3.28
C TYR A 56 6.41 -7.85 -1.94
N GLY A 57 6.93 -8.33 -0.81
CA GLY A 57 6.47 -7.92 0.51
C GLY A 57 6.61 -6.42 0.72
N SER A 58 5.61 -5.83 1.37
CA SER A 58 5.47 -4.39 1.55
C SER A 58 6.71 -3.70 2.13
N LYS A 59 7.46 -4.41 2.98
CA LYS A 59 8.66 -3.90 3.67
C LYS A 59 9.94 -3.83 2.81
N ARG A 60 9.93 -4.38 1.59
CA ARG A 60 11.13 -4.36 0.71
C ARG A 60 11.41 -2.94 0.22
N ALA A 61 12.70 -2.60 0.14
CA ALA A 61 13.17 -1.26 -0.24
C ALA A 61 12.63 -0.82 -1.61
N VAL A 62 12.47 -1.75 -2.56
CA VAL A 62 11.92 -1.48 -3.89
C VAL A 62 10.46 -1.03 -3.82
N ASN A 63 9.61 -1.72 -3.05
CA ASN A 63 8.19 -1.36 -2.95
C ASN A 63 8.00 -0.05 -2.16
N ARG A 64 8.77 0.14 -1.08
CA ARG A 64 8.84 1.42 -0.36
C ARG A 64 9.27 2.56 -1.26
N GLY A 65 10.33 2.35 -2.05
CA GLY A 65 10.83 3.32 -3.01
C GLY A 65 9.79 3.67 -4.07
N ARG A 66 9.09 2.67 -4.62
CA ARG A 66 8.02 2.86 -5.61
C ARG A 66 6.91 3.76 -5.07
N ILE A 67 6.32 3.39 -3.93
CA ILE A 67 5.21 4.15 -3.31
C ILE A 67 5.67 5.55 -2.91
N TRP A 68 6.87 5.70 -2.36
CA TRP A 68 7.43 7.02 -2.06
C TRP A 68 7.60 7.88 -3.32
N MET A 69 8.16 7.32 -4.39
CA MET A 69 8.34 8.06 -5.65
C MET A 69 7.01 8.45 -6.29
N GLU A 70 6.00 7.59 -6.20
CA GLU A 70 4.64 7.88 -6.65
C GLU A 70 4.05 9.05 -5.85
N TRP A 71 4.14 8.99 -4.51
CA TRP A 71 3.76 10.09 -3.63
C TRP A 71 4.47 11.40 -4.01
N GLN A 72 5.77 11.37 -4.26
CA GLN A 72 6.51 12.59 -4.61
C GLN A 72 6.07 13.19 -5.95
N ARG A 73 5.66 12.37 -6.92
CA ARG A 73 5.23 12.82 -8.26
C ARG A 73 3.76 13.17 -8.37
N PHE A 74 2.95 12.80 -7.39
CA PHE A 74 1.53 13.13 -7.35
C PHE A 74 1.32 14.64 -7.10
N PHE A 75 0.45 15.27 -7.90
CA PHE A 75 0.08 16.68 -7.82
C PHE A 75 -1.39 16.86 -8.16
N PHE A 76 -1.96 17.97 -7.70
CA PHE A 76 -3.31 18.38 -8.05
C PHE A 76 -3.47 18.62 -9.56
N ASP A 77 -4.56 18.13 -10.13
CA ASP A 77 -4.87 18.18 -11.57
C ASP A 77 -6.10 19.04 -11.91
N GLY A 78 -6.72 19.66 -10.90
CA GLY A 78 -7.93 20.49 -11.06
C GLY A 78 -9.19 19.87 -10.45
N ASP A 79 -9.20 18.57 -10.12
CA ASP A 79 -10.33 17.93 -9.44
C ASP A 79 -10.06 17.74 -7.94
N LEU A 80 -10.65 18.59 -7.11
CA LEU A 80 -10.38 18.61 -5.67
C LEU A 80 -10.90 17.35 -4.97
N GLN A 81 -11.99 16.76 -5.46
CA GLN A 81 -12.53 15.53 -4.88
C GLN A 81 -11.59 14.35 -5.14
N ASN A 82 -11.19 14.16 -6.40
CA ASN A 82 -10.27 13.07 -6.76
C ASN A 82 -8.93 13.25 -6.04
N TYR A 83 -8.44 14.49 -5.93
CA TYR A 83 -7.23 14.79 -5.17
C TYR A 83 -7.31 14.32 -3.71
N ILE A 84 -8.41 14.64 -3.02
CA ILE A 84 -8.62 14.22 -1.63
C ILE A 84 -8.65 12.70 -1.51
N ASP A 85 -9.37 12.02 -2.40
CA ASP A 85 -9.51 10.57 -2.37
C ASP A 85 -8.18 9.87 -2.66
N ASP A 86 -7.41 10.37 -3.63
CA ASP A 86 -6.06 9.90 -3.92
C ASP A 86 -5.10 10.15 -2.74
N CYS A 87 -5.15 11.32 -2.10
CA CYS A 87 -4.36 11.60 -0.90
C CYS A 87 -4.63 10.61 0.23
N ARG A 88 -5.90 10.27 0.50
CA ARG A 88 -6.27 9.27 1.52
C ARG A 88 -5.69 7.91 1.16
N LYS A 89 -5.89 7.48 -0.09
CA LYS A 89 -5.39 6.20 -0.58
C LYS A 89 -3.86 6.11 -0.47
N MET A 90 -3.14 7.12 -0.95
CA MET A 90 -1.67 7.11 -0.92
C MET A 90 -1.11 7.18 0.51
N THR A 91 -1.78 7.88 1.42
CA THR A 91 -1.40 7.90 2.84
C THR A 91 -1.51 6.51 3.46
N MET A 92 -2.60 5.78 3.19
CA MET A 92 -2.75 4.38 3.62
C MET A 92 -1.67 3.48 2.98
N GLU A 93 -1.32 3.71 1.71
CA GLU A 93 -0.27 2.95 1.04
C GLU A 93 1.11 3.19 1.68
N LEU A 94 1.45 4.44 2.04
CA LEU A 94 2.69 4.78 2.75
C LEU A 94 2.79 4.03 4.09
N GLU A 95 1.70 4.00 4.86
CA GLU A 95 1.64 3.26 6.11
C GLU A 95 1.79 1.74 5.89
N SER A 96 1.15 1.19 4.85
CA SER A 96 1.21 -0.24 4.52
C SER A 96 2.64 -0.75 4.25
N VAL A 97 3.52 0.14 3.78
CA VAL A 97 4.94 -0.13 3.54
C VAL A 97 5.88 0.41 4.62
N ASN A 98 5.31 0.82 5.77
CA ASN A 98 6.05 1.33 6.92
C ASN A 98 6.95 2.54 6.56
N ILE A 99 6.43 3.46 5.75
CA ILE A 99 6.98 4.81 5.60
C ILE A 99 6.25 5.70 6.60
N LYS A 100 6.98 6.11 7.64
CA LYS A 100 6.44 7.00 8.68
C LYS A 100 6.89 8.42 8.38
N VAL A 101 5.97 9.23 7.85
CA VAL A 101 6.17 10.66 7.66
C VAL A 101 5.63 11.38 8.91
N PRO A 102 6.38 12.33 9.50
CA PRO A 102 5.83 13.20 10.53
C PRO A 102 4.56 13.91 10.06
N ASN A 103 3.56 14.03 10.93
CA ASN A 103 2.23 14.54 10.56
C ASN A 103 2.27 15.95 9.99
N ASP A 104 3.07 16.84 10.59
CA ASP A 104 3.28 18.20 10.10
C ASP A 104 3.85 18.21 8.68
N LEU A 105 4.88 17.41 8.42
CA LEU A 105 5.48 17.28 7.09
C LEU A 105 4.51 16.65 6.08
N LEU A 106 3.67 15.72 6.51
CA LEU A 106 2.63 15.13 5.66
C LEU A 106 1.57 16.18 5.30
N SER A 107 1.10 16.96 6.28
CA SER A 107 0.17 18.08 6.08
C SER A 107 0.76 19.14 5.13
N PHE A 108 2.02 19.54 5.32
CA PHE A 108 2.70 20.46 4.41
C PHE A 108 2.84 19.86 3.00
N SER A 109 3.11 18.56 2.90
CA SER A 109 3.19 17.89 1.60
C SER A 109 1.83 17.83 0.90
N LEU A 110 0.74 17.59 1.63
CA LEU A 110 -0.64 17.62 1.10
C LEU A 110 -1.01 19.01 0.60
N LEU A 111 -0.70 20.05 1.37
CA LEU A 111 -1.00 21.42 0.99
C LEU A 111 -0.11 21.91 -0.15
N GLY A 112 1.19 21.59 -0.11
CA GLY A 112 2.15 22.01 -1.13
C GLY A 112 1.86 21.41 -2.51
N LYS A 113 1.24 20.24 -2.57
CA LYS A 113 0.81 19.59 -3.82
C LYS A 113 -0.38 20.26 -4.51
N LEU A 114 -1.13 21.11 -3.78
CA LEU A 114 -2.18 21.99 -4.32
C LEU A 114 -1.62 23.33 -4.83
N GLY A 115 -0.41 23.71 -4.42
CA GLY A 115 0.13 25.08 -4.56
C GLY A 115 0.32 25.61 -6.00
N GLY A 116 0.04 24.80 -7.02
CA GLY A 116 -0.01 25.25 -8.41
C GLY A 116 -1.32 25.97 -8.77
N ASP A 117 -2.37 25.80 -7.98
CA ASP A 117 -3.69 26.38 -8.24
C ASP A 117 -3.86 27.74 -7.53
N ARG A 118 -4.18 28.77 -8.30
CA ARG A 118 -4.30 30.14 -7.80
C ARG A 118 -5.56 30.35 -6.95
N ASP A 119 -6.62 29.61 -7.23
CA ASP A 119 -7.91 29.77 -6.55
C ASP A 119 -7.85 29.14 -5.15
N LEU A 120 -7.02 28.11 -4.98
CA LEU A 120 -6.81 27.44 -3.69
C LEU A 120 -5.75 28.10 -2.79
N HIS A 121 -4.90 28.98 -3.33
CA HIS A 121 -3.73 29.51 -2.61
C HIS A 121 -4.10 30.17 -1.27
N GLN A 122 -5.12 31.02 -1.25
CA GLN A 122 -5.53 31.71 -0.02
C GLN A 122 -6.09 30.74 1.02
N PHE A 123 -6.81 29.70 0.57
CA PHE A 123 -7.34 28.67 1.45
C PHE A 123 -6.21 27.82 2.03
N VAL A 124 -5.28 27.39 1.20
CA VAL A 124 -4.07 26.64 1.59
C VAL A 124 -3.24 27.41 2.62
N ASP A 125 -3.01 28.71 2.41
CA ASP A 125 -2.29 29.57 3.36
C ASP A 125 -3.01 29.61 4.72
N SER A 126 -4.33 29.74 4.71
CA SER A 126 -5.12 29.77 5.94
C SER A 126 -5.01 28.47 6.76
N LEU A 127 -4.95 27.32 6.07
CA LEU A 127 -4.77 26.01 6.71
C LEU A 127 -3.34 25.86 7.25
N THR A 128 -2.34 26.33 6.50
CA THR A 128 -0.92 26.24 6.86
C THR A 128 -0.58 27.03 8.12
N LEU A 129 -1.23 28.18 8.31
CA LEU A 129 -1.02 29.04 9.48
C LEU A 129 -1.67 28.48 10.75
N ASN A 130 -2.59 27.52 10.63
CA ASN A 130 -3.24 26.90 11.78
C ASN A 130 -2.46 25.67 12.27
N LYS A 131 -1.66 25.88 13.32
CA LYS A 131 -0.81 24.84 13.91
C LYS A 131 -1.60 23.59 14.32
N GLU A 132 -2.81 23.74 14.85
CA GLU A 132 -3.61 22.58 15.30
C GLU A 132 -4.05 21.70 14.13
N LEU A 133 -4.32 22.30 12.97
CA LEU A 133 -4.72 21.55 11.77
C LEU A 133 -3.53 20.80 11.16
N ILE A 134 -2.35 21.42 11.12
CA ILE A 134 -1.14 20.84 10.52
C ILE A 134 -0.66 19.57 11.24
N GLU A 135 -0.93 19.43 12.54
CA GLU A 135 -0.58 18.22 13.29
C GLU A 135 -1.48 17.01 12.94
N ILE A 136 -2.55 17.21 12.17
CA ILE A 136 -3.56 16.19 11.86
C ILE A 136 -3.92 16.22 10.37
N PRO A 137 -3.19 15.48 9.50
CA PRO A 137 -3.40 15.44 8.05
C PRO A 137 -4.85 15.16 7.61
N ASP A 138 -5.56 14.28 8.31
CA ASP A 138 -6.97 13.95 7.99
C ASP A 138 -7.91 15.14 8.16
N ILE A 139 -7.63 16.04 9.12
CA ILE A 139 -8.43 17.25 9.28
C ILE A 139 -8.19 18.20 8.10
N ILE A 140 -6.96 18.29 7.58
CA ILE A 140 -6.67 19.07 6.36
C ILE A 140 -7.51 18.56 5.19
N LEU A 141 -7.54 17.24 4.98
CA LEU A 141 -8.35 16.62 3.92
C LEU A 141 -9.85 16.86 4.12
N THR A 142 -10.32 16.86 5.38
CA THR A 142 -11.71 17.19 5.72
C THR A 142 -12.03 18.66 5.41
N ARG A 143 -11.13 19.60 5.68
CA ARG A 143 -11.33 21.01 5.35
C ARG A 143 -11.35 21.26 3.84
N LEU A 144 -10.52 20.55 3.07
CA LEU A 144 -10.56 20.60 1.61
C LEU A 144 -11.88 20.04 1.08
N GLN A 145 -12.40 18.98 1.69
CA GLN A 145 -13.71 18.40 1.36
C GLN A 145 -14.86 19.37 1.62
N ASP A 146 -14.83 20.07 2.76
CA ASP A 146 -15.80 21.12 3.10
C ASP A 146 -15.77 22.23 2.05
N TYR A 147 -14.58 22.67 1.64
CA TYR A 147 -14.39 23.71 0.62
C TYR A 147 -14.92 23.29 -0.75
N ALA A 148 -14.68 22.04 -1.18
CA ALA A 148 -15.18 21.51 -2.45
C ALA A 148 -16.71 21.42 -2.54
N SER A 149 -17.40 21.45 -1.39
CA SER A 149 -18.85 21.30 -1.28
C SER A 149 -19.62 22.64 -1.22
N LEU A 150 -18.91 23.77 -1.26
CA LEU A 150 -19.46 25.13 -1.26
C LEU A 150 -19.79 25.61 -2.68
#